data_AF-A0A536X8J9-F1
#
_entry.id   AF-A0A536X8J9-F1
#
_cell.length_a   1.000
_cell.length_b   1.000
_cell.length_c   1.000
_cell.angle_alpha   90.00
_cell.angle_beta   90.00
_cell.angle_gamma   90.00
#
_symmetry.space_group_name_H-M   'P 1'
#
loop_
_entity.id
_entity.type
_entity.pdbx_description
1 polymer ?
#
loop_
_entity_poly.entity_id
_entity_poly.type
_entity_poly.pdbx_seq_one_letter_code
_entity_poly.pdbx_strand_id
1 'polypeptide(L)'
;MALFTQRLVGGLLILFLAAALGFVGLAWQIVSYGNASVDSHADAALVLGAAAWGNKPSPVYRERINEAIALYKAGRVRYLVFTGGTPEPGYPAEGEVGRKFAIEHGVPAALVLFETSSRTTWQNLVNARELLVPVGIRTVLLVSDPLHMRRAMAMASRLGLDAAPAPTSSSRTLTTFCSAGRCDRSPSRDGFGTLHRNGRIRATRRERHAENAWPAARSRSLFLFTEI
;
A
#
# COMPACT_ATOMS: atom_id res chain seq x y z
N MET A 1 -9.33 -59.44 -13.78
CA MET A 1 -8.52 -58.23 -14.07
C MET A 1 -9.36 -56.97 -14.33
N ALA A 2 -10.45 -57.02 -15.11
CA ALA A 2 -11.24 -55.84 -15.49
C ALA A 2 -11.83 -54.99 -14.34
N LEU A 3 -12.32 -55.62 -13.26
CA LEU A 3 -12.87 -54.90 -12.09
C LEU A 3 -11.80 -54.16 -11.27
N PHE A 4 -10.55 -54.67 -11.28
CA PHE A 4 -9.43 -54.02 -10.62
C PHE A 4 -8.99 -52.79 -11.41
N THR A 5 -8.88 -52.90 -12.74
CA THR A 5 -8.61 -51.75 -13.61
C THR A 5 -9.70 -50.69 -13.53
N GLN A 6 -10.99 -51.06 -13.49
CA GLN A 6 -12.09 -50.09 -13.34
C GLN A 6 -12.04 -49.34 -12.01
N ARG A 7 -11.71 -50.02 -10.90
CA ARG A 7 -11.54 -49.37 -9.59
C ARG A 7 -10.32 -48.45 -9.54
N LEU A 8 -9.23 -48.83 -10.20
CA LEU A 8 -7.98 -48.07 -10.25
C LEU A 8 -8.16 -46.80 -11.11
N VAL A 9 -8.81 -46.91 -12.27
CA VAL A 9 -9.16 -45.78 -13.13
C VAL A 9 -10.14 -44.84 -12.42
N GLY A 10 -11.18 -45.37 -11.76
CA GLY A 10 -12.12 -44.55 -10.98
C GLY A 10 -11.45 -43.78 -9.85
N GLY A 11 -10.53 -44.42 -9.12
CA GLY A 11 -9.74 -43.77 -8.06
C GLY A 11 -8.85 -42.64 -8.59
N LEU A 12 -8.15 -42.87 -9.70
CA LEU A 12 -7.34 -41.85 -10.37
C LEU A 12 -8.19 -40.66 -10.85
N LEU A 13 -9.38 -40.94 -11.38
CA LEU A 13 -10.30 -39.91 -11.88
C LEU A 13 -10.86 -39.05 -10.74
N ILE A 14 -11.17 -39.64 -9.59
CA ILE A 14 -11.58 -38.92 -8.37
C ILE A 14 -10.42 -38.05 -7.85
N LEU A 15 -9.20 -38.59 -7.80
CA LEU A 15 -8.01 -37.85 -7.37
C LEU A 15 -7.72 -36.66 -8.28
N PHE A 16 -7.84 -36.86 -9.60
CA PHE A 16 -7.69 -35.81 -10.60
C PHE A 16 -8.76 -34.72 -10.44
N LEU A 17 -10.03 -35.10 -10.29
CA LEU A 17 -11.12 -34.14 -10.05
C LEU A 17 -10.93 -33.36 -8.75
N ALA A 18 -10.52 -34.02 -7.66
CA ALA A 18 -10.23 -33.38 -6.38
C ALA A 18 -9.06 -32.38 -6.51
N ALA A 19 -7.98 -32.75 -7.20
CA ALA A 19 -6.86 -31.87 -7.47
C ALA A 19 -7.27 -30.67 -8.34
N ALA A 20 -8.08 -30.90 -9.39
CA ALA A 20 -8.60 -29.83 -10.25
C ALA A 20 -9.50 -28.86 -9.48
N LEU A 21 -10.40 -29.36 -8.63
CA LEU A 21 -11.22 -28.53 -7.73
C LEU A 21 -10.35 -27.73 -6.74
N GLY A 22 -9.31 -28.34 -6.17
CA GLY A 22 -8.34 -27.65 -5.32
C GLY A 22 -7.58 -26.55 -6.05
N PHE A 23 -7.17 -26.81 -7.29
CA PHE A 23 -6.49 -25.83 -8.14
C PHE A 23 -7.40 -24.65 -8.51
N VAL A 24 -8.66 -24.93 -8.88
CA VAL A 24 -9.67 -23.90 -9.14
C VAL A 24 -9.94 -23.08 -7.87
N GLY A 25 -10.01 -23.70 -6.71
CA GLY A 25 -10.17 -23.01 -5.42
C GLY A 25 -9.01 -22.07 -5.11
N LEU A 26 -7.77 -22.50 -5.34
CA LEU A 26 -6.58 -21.67 -5.17
C LEU A 26 -6.55 -20.51 -6.17
N ALA A 27 -6.86 -20.77 -7.44
CA ALA A 27 -6.95 -19.75 -8.48
C ALA A 27 -8.05 -18.71 -8.15
N TRP A 28 -9.22 -19.17 -7.70
CA TRP A 28 -10.30 -18.30 -7.24
C TRP A 28 -9.87 -17.43 -6.07
N GLN A 29 -9.14 -18.00 -5.10
CA GLN A 29 -8.62 -17.24 -3.98
C GLN A 29 -7.61 -16.17 -4.43
N ILE A 30 -6.76 -16.46 -5.41
CA ILE A 30 -5.80 -15.48 -5.96
C ILE A 30 -6.54 -14.35 -6.68
N VAL A 31 -7.52 -14.69 -7.53
CA VAL A 31 -8.31 -13.71 -8.30
C VAL A 31 -9.17 -12.84 -7.39
N SER A 32 -9.74 -13.40 -6.31
CA SER A 32 -10.57 -12.64 -5.39
C SER A 32 -9.78 -11.59 -4.60
N TYR A 33 -8.51 -11.85 -4.26
CA TYR A 33 -7.62 -10.84 -3.67
C TYR A 33 -7.15 -9.78 -4.69
N GLY A 34 -7.06 -10.14 -5.97
CA GLY A 34 -6.71 -9.21 -7.05
C GLY A 34 -7.83 -8.24 -7.42
N ASN A 35 -9.10 -8.67 -7.28
CA ASN A 35 -10.27 -7.89 -7.70
C ASN A 35 -11.06 -7.25 -6.54
N ALA A 36 -10.76 -7.54 -5.28
CA ALA A 36 -11.48 -6.97 -4.12
C ALA A 36 -11.33 -5.45 -3.94
N SER A 37 -10.51 -4.80 -4.78
CA SER A 37 -10.15 -3.39 -4.67
C SER A 37 -10.75 -2.52 -5.77
N VAL A 38 -11.59 -3.02 -6.68
CA VAL A 38 -11.98 -2.21 -7.86
C VAL A 38 -12.91 -1.03 -7.49
N ASP A 39 -13.83 -1.18 -6.52
CA ASP A 39 -14.83 -0.15 -6.18
C ASP A 39 -14.85 0.30 -4.70
N SER A 40 -13.91 -0.17 -3.88
CA SER A 40 -13.92 0.09 -2.44
C SER A 40 -13.53 1.56 -2.14
N HIS A 41 -14.34 2.26 -1.35
CA HIS A 41 -14.02 3.55 -0.75
C HIS A 41 -13.57 3.36 0.70
N ALA A 42 -12.65 4.21 1.17
CA ALA A 42 -12.24 4.25 2.57
C ALA A 42 -11.87 5.67 3.00
N ASP A 43 -11.67 5.87 4.29
CA ASP A 43 -11.22 7.17 4.81
C ASP A 43 -9.76 7.46 4.39
N ALA A 44 -8.91 6.44 4.38
CA ALA A 44 -7.48 6.59 4.05
C ALA A 44 -6.91 5.42 3.22
N ALA A 45 -5.86 5.71 2.46
CA ALA A 45 -4.96 4.68 1.94
C ALA A 45 -3.78 4.51 2.90
N LEU A 46 -3.62 3.31 3.44
CA LEU A 46 -2.54 2.94 4.35
C LEU A 46 -1.42 2.23 3.58
N VAL A 47 -0.29 2.90 3.40
CA VAL A 47 0.81 2.45 2.56
C VAL A 47 1.89 1.79 3.39
N LEU A 48 2.08 0.49 3.18
CA LEU A 48 3.13 -0.27 3.85
C LEU A 48 4.51 0.06 3.26
N GLY A 49 5.48 0.27 4.14
CA GLY A 49 6.90 0.46 3.80
C GLY A 49 7.48 -0.65 2.91
N ALA A 50 8.42 -0.27 2.04
CA ALA A 50 9.07 -1.17 1.06
C ALA A 50 10.47 -0.69 0.64
N ALA A 51 11.27 -0.22 1.58
CA ALA A 51 12.59 0.40 1.37
C ALA A 51 12.56 1.79 0.73
N ALA A 52 13.40 2.66 1.28
CA ALA A 52 13.82 3.92 0.68
C ALA A 52 15.34 3.87 0.40
N TRP A 53 15.75 4.45 -0.72
CA TRP A 53 17.15 4.58 -1.13
C TRP A 53 17.58 6.02 -0.96
N GLY A 54 18.10 6.35 0.22
CA GLY A 54 18.29 7.73 0.64
C GLY A 54 16.97 8.50 0.55
N ASN A 55 16.98 9.65 -0.11
CA ASN A 55 15.81 10.53 -0.23
C ASN A 55 14.78 10.11 -1.30
N LYS A 56 14.90 8.91 -1.88
CA LYS A 56 14.01 8.44 -2.94
C LYS A 56 13.37 7.11 -2.57
N PRO A 57 12.08 6.89 -2.89
CA PRO A 57 11.47 5.59 -2.69
C PRO A 57 12.14 4.55 -3.60
N SER A 58 12.30 3.32 -3.10
CA SER A 58 12.69 2.18 -3.94
C SER A 58 11.67 1.99 -5.09
N PRO A 59 12.01 1.26 -6.17
CA PRO A 59 11.06 0.98 -7.24
C PRO A 59 9.76 0.35 -6.75
N VAL A 60 9.83 -0.56 -5.77
CA VAL A 60 8.65 -1.20 -5.18
C VAL A 60 7.87 -0.21 -4.33
N TYR A 61 8.55 0.57 -3.49
CA TYR A 61 7.87 1.55 -2.64
C TYR A 61 7.20 2.65 -3.48
N ARG A 62 7.83 3.06 -4.58
CA ARG A 62 7.28 4.01 -5.52
C ARG A 62 5.95 3.53 -6.11
N GLU A 63 5.85 2.27 -6.52
CA GLU A 63 4.57 1.74 -7.04
C GLU A 63 3.46 1.79 -5.97
N ARG A 64 3.79 1.48 -4.72
CA ARG A 64 2.82 1.58 -3.62
C ARG A 64 2.38 3.03 -3.38
N ILE A 65 3.31 3.98 -3.42
CA ILE A 65 2.98 5.41 -3.28
C ILE A 65 2.13 5.89 -4.46
N ASN A 66 2.47 5.48 -5.69
CA ASN A 66 1.72 5.83 -6.90
C ASN A 66 0.28 5.30 -6.83
N GLU A 67 0.08 4.07 -6.39
CA GLU A 67 -1.24 3.48 -6.19
C GLU A 67 -2.06 4.30 -5.17
N ALA A 68 -1.45 4.66 -4.04
CA ALA A 68 -2.09 5.49 -3.03
C ALA A 68 -2.50 6.88 -3.59
N ILE A 69 -1.62 7.52 -4.36
CA ILE A 69 -1.92 8.79 -5.05
C ILE A 69 -3.05 8.61 -6.07
N ALA A 70 -3.09 7.49 -6.80
CA ALA A 70 -4.16 7.20 -7.74
C ALA A 70 -5.51 7.05 -7.03
N LEU A 71 -5.56 6.34 -5.90
CA LEU A 71 -6.75 6.22 -5.05
C LEU A 71 -7.23 7.59 -4.55
N TYR A 72 -6.29 8.46 -4.13
CA TYR A 72 -6.62 9.83 -3.71
C TYR A 72 -7.18 10.66 -4.86
N LYS A 73 -6.53 10.65 -6.03
CA LYS A 73 -6.96 11.41 -7.22
C LYS A 73 -8.31 10.91 -7.76
N ALA A 74 -8.60 9.63 -7.60
CA ALA A 74 -9.90 9.03 -7.93
C ALA A 74 -10.99 9.34 -6.89
N GLY A 75 -10.68 10.04 -5.79
CA GLY A 75 -11.64 10.34 -4.73
C GLY A 75 -12.05 9.12 -3.89
N ARG A 76 -11.29 8.02 -3.98
CA ARG A 76 -11.56 6.77 -3.25
C ARG A 76 -11.12 6.81 -1.80
N VAL A 77 -10.15 7.66 -1.50
CA VAL A 77 -9.66 7.94 -0.15
C VAL A 77 -9.47 9.44 0.07
N ARG A 78 -9.53 9.89 1.32
CA ARG A 78 -9.30 11.31 1.68
C ARG A 78 -7.89 11.54 2.19
N TYR A 79 -7.36 10.59 2.95
CA TYR A 79 -6.03 10.67 3.57
C TYR A 79 -5.06 9.65 2.96
N LEU A 80 -3.78 10.00 2.96
CA LEU A 80 -2.69 9.05 2.73
C LEU A 80 -1.92 8.85 4.03
N VAL A 81 -1.63 7.60 4.39
CA VAL A 81 -0.90 7.25 5.61
C VAL A 81 0.31 6.43 5.22
N PHE A 82 1.51 6.98 5.43
CA PHE A 82 2.76 6.31 5.11
C PHE A 82 3.40 5.71 6.36
N THR A 83 3.78 4.44 6.25
CA THR A 83 4.46 3.72 7.34
C THR A 83 5.89 3.37 6.95
N GLY A 84 6.71 3.13 7.98
CA GLY A 84 8.08 2.64 7.85
C GLY A 84 9.09 3.61 8.45
N GLY A 85 9.97 3.06 9.28
CA GLY A 85 11.06 3.78 9.92
C GLY A 85 12.32 3.85 9.07
N THR A 86 13.44 4.10 9.72
CA THR A 86 14.74 4.20 9.04
C THR A 86 15.36 2.80 8.85
N PRO A 87 15.91 2.49 7.65
CA PRO A 87 16.63 1.25 7.44
C PRO A 87 17.91 1.19 8.29
N GLU A 88 18.61 2.31 8.44
CA GLU A 88 19.87 2.46 9.17
C GLU A 88 20.00 3.87 9.75
N PRO A 89 20.69 4.07 10.90
CA PRO A 89 20.93 5.41 11.45
C PRO A 89 21.52 6.37 10.41
N GLY A 90 20.94 7.56 10.28
CA GLY A 90 21.38 8.58 9.31
C GLY A 90 20.67 8.51 7.95
N TYR A 91 19.87 7.48 7.68
CA TYR A 91 18.98 7.45 6.50
C TYR A 91 17.59 7.99 6.85
N PRO A 92 16.90 8.63 5.88
CA PRO A 92 15.54 9.10 6.11
C PRO A 92 14.58 7.93 6.33
N ALA A 93 13.56 8.16 7.14
CA ALA A 93 12.52 7.16 7.37
C ALA A 93 11.66 6.97 6.12
N GLU A 94 11.25 5.72 5.87
CA GLU A 94 10.40 5.41 4.70
C GLU A 94 9.11 6.23 4.69
N GLY A 95 8.45 6.37 5.85
CA GLY A 95 7.23 7.17 5.98
C GLY A 95 7.40 8.63 5.59
N GLU A 96 8.56 9.23 5.91
CA GLU A 96 8.90 10.60 5.53
C GLU A 96 9.15 10.72 4.02
N VAL A 97 9.88 9.75 3.44
CA VAL A 97 10.13 9.67 2.00
C VAL A 97 8.82 9.53 1.22
N GLY A 98 7.90 8.67 1.68
CA GLY A 98 6.57 8.49 1.10
C GLY A 98 5.75 9.78 1.15
N ARG A 99 5.71 10.45 2.31
CA ARG A 99 5.03 11.74 2.46
C ARG A 99 5.58 12.79 1.50
N LYS A 100 6.89 12.96 1.46
CA LYS A 100 7.54 13.95 0.58
C LYS A 100 7.19 13.69 -0.88
N PHE A 101 7.30 12.44 -1.32
CA PHE A 101 6.96 12.03 -2.67
C PHE A 101 5.48 12.34 -3.00
N ALA A 102 4.54 12.02 -2.11
CA ALA A 102 3.12 12.31 -2.35
C ALA A 102 2.82 13.80 -2.46
N ILE A 103 3.46 14.64 -1.64
CA ILE A 103 3.32 16.10 -1.71
C ILE A 103 3.86 16.64 -3.03
N GLU A 104 5.04 16.18 -3.46
CA GLU A 104 5.63 16.55 -4.76
C GLU A 104 4.72 16.18 -5.94
N HIS A 105 3.82 15.19 -5.77
CA HIS A 105 2.87 14.72 -6.78
C HIS A 105 1.45 15.29 -6.63
N GLY A 106 1.30 16.35 -5.82
CA GLY A 106 0.09 17.17 -5.75
C GLY A 106 -0.88 16.81 -4.63
N VAL A 107 -0.49 15.97 -3.66
CA VAL A 107 -1.33 15.70 -2.48
C VAL A 107 -1.06 16.78 -1.40
N PRO A 108 -2.09 17.48 -0.89
CA PRO A 108 -1.90 18.47 0.17
C PRO A 108 -1.27 17.86 1.42
N ALA A 109 -0.26 18.53 2.00
CA ALA A 109 0.47 18.03 3.17
C ALA A 109 -0.44 17.74 4.38
N ALA A 110 -1.54 18.49 4.54
CA ALA A 110 -2.52 18.30 5.62
C ALA A 110 -3.33 16.99 5.50
N LEU A 111 -3.32 16.34 4.32
CA LEU A 111 -4.00 15.07 4.07
C LEU A 111 -3.03 13.88 4.11
N VAL A 112 -1.75 14.12 4.45
CA VAL A 112 -0.72 13.10 4.47
C VAL A 112 -0.22 12.89 5.90
N LEU A 113 -0.57 11.75 6.48
CA LEU A 113 -0.06 11.28 7.77
C LEU A 113 1.13 10.34 7.54
N PHE A 114 2.03 10.28 8.51
CA PHE A 114 3.18 9.38 8.43
C PHE A 114 3.74 9.05 9.81
N GLU A 115 4.35 7.87 9.94
CA GLU A 115 5.17 7.48 11.09
C GLU A 115 6.56 7.05 10.63
N THR A 116 7.52 7.07 11.55
CA THR A 116 8.95 6.89 11.25
C THR A 116 9.65 5.90 12.19
N SER A 117 8.92 5.11 12.97
CA SER A 117 9.49 4.26 14.02
C SER A 117 9.42 2.76 13.71
N SER A 118 8.61 2.36 12.74
CA SER A 118 8.41 0.94 12.43
C SER A 118 9.60 0.27 11.76
N ARG A 119 9.91 -0.96 12.16
CA ARG A 119 10.92 -1.82 11.50
C ARG A 119 10.36 -3.10 10.91
N THR A 120 9.12 -3.43 11.25
CA THR A 120 8.44 -4.66 10.83
C THR A 120 7.06 -4.32 10.30
N THR A 121 6.51 -5.20 9.45
CA THR A 121 5.14 -5.02 8.95
C THR A 121 4.10 -5.00 10.08
N TRP A 122 4.34 -5.70 11.18
CA TRP A 122 3.47 -5.63 12.36
C TRP A 122 3.52 -4.25 13.01
N GLN A 123 4.72 -3.70 13.22
CA GLN A 123 4.87 -2.34 13.76
C GLN A 123 4.25 -1.30 12.84
N ASN A 124 4.41 -1.43 11.51
CA ASN A 124 3.75 -0.53 10.55
C ASN A 124 2.24 -0.44 10.84
N LEU A 125 1.57 -1.58 11.04
CA LEU A 125 0.13 -1.63 11.28
C LEU A 125 -0.27 -1.12 12.67
N VAL A 126 0.51 -1.43 13.71
CA VAL A 126 0.27 -0.93 15.08
C VAL A 126 0.42 0.59 15.11
N ASN A 127 1.55 1.10 14.62
CA ASN A 127 1.85 2.53 14.63
C ASN A 127 0.90 3.30 13.69
N ALA A 128 0.51 2.71 12.56
CA ALA A 128 -0.54 3.27 11.72
C ALA A 128 -1.84 3.44 12.50
N ARG A 129 -2.30 2.42 13.23
CA ARG A 129 -3.52 2.50 14.04
C ARG A 129 -3.48 3.67 15.04
N GLU A 130 -2.33 3.92 15.66
CA GLU A 130 -2.13 5.05 16.56
C GLU A 130 -2.26 6.42 15.85
N LEU A 131 -1.91 6.51 14.57
CA LEU A 131 -2.15 7.70 13.75
C LEU A 131 -3.61 7.84 13.31
N LEU A 132 -4.32 6.74 13.08
CA LEU A 132 -5.69 6.76 12.55
C LEU A 132 -6.71 7.25 13.58
N VAL A 133 -6.58 6.79 14.83
CA VAL A 133 -7.57 7.02 15.89
C VAL A 133 -7.81 8.50 16.19
N PRO A 134 -6.78 9.35 16.42
CA PRO A 134 -6.99 10.77 16.73
C PRO A 134 -7.63 11.56 15.59
N VAL A 135 -7.43 11.11 14.34
CA VAL A 135 -7.97 11.75 13.13
C VAL A 135 -9.40 11.24 12.82
N GLY A 136 -9.87 10.22 13.55
CA GLY A 136 -11.18 9.61 13.33
C GLY A 136 -11.26 8.78 12.05
N ILE A 137 -10.12 8.33 11.52
CA ILE A 137 -10.06 7.42 10.36
C ILE A 137 -10.46 6.02 10.84
N ARG A 138 -11.50 5.44 10.25
CA ARG A 138 -12.03 4.12 10.64
C ARG A 138 -11.73 3.04 9.61
N THR A 139 -11.86 3.39 8.35
CA THR A 139 -11.69 2.46 7.22
C THR A 139 -10.42 2.77 6.44
N VAL A 140 -9.68 1.74 6.03
CA VAL A 140 -8.48 1.91 5.22
C VAL A 140 -8.42 1.01 4.00
N LEU A 141 -7.90 1.53 2.90
CA LEU A 141 -7.39 0.72 1.79
C LEU A 141 -5.92 0.41 2.07
N LEU A 142 -5.60 -0.85 2.35
CA LEU A 142 -4.25 -1.29 2.65
C LEU A 142 -3.46 -1.48 1.35
N VAL A 143 -2.46 -0.64 1.12
CA VAL A 143 -1.64 -0.64 -0.09
C VAL A 143 -0.34 -1.40 0.16
N SER A 144 -0.14 -2.47 -0.62
CA SER A 144 1.06 -3.32 -0.60
C SER A 144 1.20 -4.07 -1.94
N ASP A 145 2.26 -4.87 -2.09
CA ASP A 145 2.41 -5.71 -3.28
C ASP A 145 1.54 -6.97 -3.19
N PRO A 146 1.08 -7.53 -4.33
CA PRO A 146 0.28 -8.75 -4.38
C PRO A 146 0.82 -9.91 -3.52
N LEU A 147 2.15 -10.14 -3.59
CA LEU A 147 2.82 -11.20 -2.83
C LEU A 147 2.78 -11.00 -1.31
N HIS A 148 2.71 -9.75 -0.85
CA HIS A 148 2.69 -9.41 0.57
C HIS A 148 1.29 -9.07 1.10
N MET A 149 0.31 -8.89 0.20
CA MET A 149 -1.04 -8.47 0.53
C MET A 149 -1.74 -9.46 1.48
N ARG A 150 -1.69 -10.76 1.18
CA ARG A 150 -2.33 -11.78 2.05
C ARG A 150 -1.81 -11.72 3.49
N ARG A 151 -0.50 -11.60 3.65
CA ARG A 151 0.15 -11.52 4.97
C ARG A 151 -0.22 -10.23 5.69
N ALA A 152 -0.25 -9.11 4.98
CA ALA A 152 -0.61 -7.81 5.52
C ALA A 152 -2.08 -7.76 5.98
N MET A 153 -3.01 -8.28 5.17
CA MET A 153 -4.43 -8.36 5.51
C MET A 153 -4.69 -9.25 6.73
N ALA A 154 -4.00 -10.39 6.84
CA ALA A 154 -4.12 -11.26 8.01
C ALA A 154 -3.68 -10.55 9.31
N MET A 155 -2.59 -9.77 9.25
CA MET A 155 -2.14 -8.97 10.39
C MET A 155 -3.10 -7.82 10.71
N ALA A 156 -3.62 -7.12 9.70
CA ALA A 156 -4.60 -6.05 9.89
C ALA A 156 -5.88 -6.55 10.55
N SER A 157 -6.39 -7.70 10.10
CA SER A 157 -7.54 -8.37 10.71
C SER A 157 -7.29 -8.73 12.19
N ARG A 158 -6.10 -9.28 12.51
CA ARG A 158 -5.72 -9.59 13.89
C ARG A 158 -5.64 -8.35 14.79
N LEU A 159 -5.33 -7.18 14.22
CA LEU A 159 -5.30 -5.91 14.93
C LEU A 159 -6.66 -5.23 15.07
N GLY A 160 -7.71 -5.78 14.43
CA GLY A 160 -9.04 -5.18 14.38
C GLY A 160 -9.09 -3.91 13.52
N LEU A 161 -8.19 -3.78 12.55
CA LEU A 161 -8.24 -2.71 11.54
C LEU A 161 -9.31 -3.07 10.50
N ASP A 162 -10.24 -2.15 10.25
CA ASP A 162 -11.19 -2.25 9.14
C ASP A 162 -10.47 -1.88 7.84
N ALA A 163 -9.83 -2.90 7.25
CA ALA A 163 -8.97 -2.76 6.09
C ALA A 163 -9.52 -3.58 4.92
N ALA A 164 -9.53 -2.98 3.74
CA ALA A 164 -9.72 -3.67 2.46
C ALA A 164 -8.39 -3.68 1.68
N PRO A 165 -8.09 -4.74 0.92
CA PRO A 165 -6.84 -4.80 0.16
C PRO A 165 -6.88 -3.81 -1.01
N ALA A 166 -5.75 -3.18 -1.31
CA ALA A 166 -5.51 -2.39 -2.53
C ALA A 166 -4.11 -2.74 -3.09
N PRO A 167 -3.97 -3.90 -3.75
CA PRO A 167 -2.66 -4.36 -4.21
C PRO A 167 -2.16 -3.50 -5.39
N THR A 168 -0.85 -3.29 -5.46
CA THR A 168 -0.24 -2.66 -6.64
C THR A 168 -0.46 -3.53 -7.88
N SER A 169 -0.67 -2.91 -9.04
CA SER A 169 -0.88 -3.63 -10.31
C SER A 169 0.37 -4.38 -10.80
N SER A 170 1.54 -4.09 -10.23
CA SER A 170 2.80 -4.75 -10.57
C SER A 170 3.62 -5.09 -9.33
N SER A 171 3.78 -6.37 -9.01
CA SER A 171 4.93 -6.79 -8.21
C SER A 171 6.15 -6.80 -9.12
N ARG A 172 7.01 -5.77 -9.07
CA ARG A 172 8.26 -5.78 -9.85
C ARG A 172 9.17 -6.98 -9.52
N THR A 173 8.92 -7.68 -8.40
CA THR A 173 9.54 -8.95 -8.02
C THR A 173 9.23 -10.11 -8.97
N LEU A 174 8.16 -10.06 -9.78
CA LEU A 174 7.86 -11.07 -10.81
C LEU A 174 8.50 -10.75 -12.18
N THR A 175 9.09 -9.57 -12.37
CA THR A 175 9.71 -9.20 -13.66
C THR A 175 11.02 -9.94 -13.94
N THR A 176 11.59 -10.65 -12.95
CA THR A 176 12.80 -11.47 -13.16
C THR A 176 12.52 -12.75 -13.97
N PHE A 177 11.25 -13.10 -14.20
CA PHE A 177 10.85 -14.21 -15.08
C PHE A 177 10.40 -13.75 -16.48
N CYS A 178 10.86 -12.58 -16.94
CA CYS A 178 10.80 -12.23 -18.37
C CYS A 178 12.18 -12.34 -19.01
N SER A 179 12.78 -13.53 -18.88
CA SER A 179 13.80 -14.01 -19.83
C SER A 179 13.05 -14.66 -20.98
N ALA A 180 13.34 -14.22 -22.21
CA ALA A 180 12.77 -14.67 -23.49
C ALA A 180 11.38 -14.09 -23.88
N GLY A 181 11.39 -12.79 -24.21
CA GLY A 181 10.77 -12.33 -25.45
C GLY A 181 9.25 -12.17 -25.49
N ARG A 182 8.71 -11.23 -24.70
CA ARG A 182 7.63 -10.32 -25.12
C ARG A 182 7.33 -9.33 -23.98
N CYS A 183 7.85 -8.11 -24.14
CA CYS A 183 7.43 -6.97 -23.33
C CYS A 183 6.01 -6.60 -23.72
N ASP A 184 5.03 -6.81 -22.85
CA ASP A 184 3.78 -6.08 -22.91
C ASP A 184 4.00 -4.70 -22.30
N ARG A 185 3.80 -3.65 -23.10
CA ARG A 185 3.81 -2.28 -22.63
C ARG A 185 2.50 -2.07 -21.88
N SER A 186 2.54 -2.14 -20.55
CA SER A 186 1.52 -1.41 -19.80
C SER A 186 1.60 0.07 -20.22
N PRO A 187 0.48 0.74 -20.53
CA PRO A 187 0.53 2.13 -20.92
C PRO A 187 1.05 2.92 -19.72
N SER A 188 2.27 3.43 -19.85
CA SER A 188 2.79 4.50 -19.01
C SER A 188 1.74 5.61 -18.99
N ARG A 189 1.07 5.82 -17.86
CA ARG A 189 0.24 7.00 -17.60
C ARG A 189 1.11 8.25 -17.35
N ASP A 190 2.15 8.40 -18.16
CA ASP A 190 3.01 9.57 -18.19
C ASP A 190 2.45 10.52 -19.26
N GLY A 191 1.23 11.01 -19.01
CA GLY A 191 0.60 12.09 -19.75
C GLY A 191 0.85 13.42 -19.06
N PHE A 192 2.12 13.82 -18.92
CA PHE A 192 2.49 15.18 -18.54
C PHE A 192 2.82 15.99 -19.80
N GLY A 193 1.84 16.77 -20.24
CA GLY A 193 1.96 17.92 -21.14
C GLY A 193 0.68 18.74 -20.91
N THR A 194 0.68 20.06 -20.74
CA THR A 194 1.59 21.13 -21.15
C THR A 194 1.39 22.32 -20.21
N LEU A 195 2.43 23.16 -20.08
CA LEU A 195 2.38 24.49 -19.46
C LEU A 195 1.14 25.29 -19.91
N HIS A 196 0.35 25.79 -18.96
CA HIS A 196 -0.48 26.98 -19.17
C HIS A 196 -0.10 28.09 -18.19
N ARG A 197 0.26 29.21 -18.81
CA ARG A 197 0.65 30.50 -18.24
C ARG A 197 -0.55 31.14 -17.53
N ASN A 198 -0.30 31.69 -16.35
CA ASN A 198 -1.08 32.68 -15.60
C ASN A 198 -2.47 32.32 -15.06
N GLY A 199 -2.65 32.52 -13.75
CA GLY A 199 -3.87 33.13 -13.21
C GLY A 199 -4.55 32.39 -12.05
N ARG A 200 -4.11 32.69 -10.82
CA ARG A 200 -4.85 32.61 -9.53
C ARG A 200 -5.75 31.38 -9.30
N ILE A 201 -5.29 30.48 -8.44
CA ILE A 201 -6.16 29.45 -7.84
C ILE A 201 -6.99 30.11 -6.72
N ARG A 202 -8.31 30.19 -6.91
CA ARG A 202 -9.25 30.47 -5.81
C ARG A 202 -9.35 29.20 -4.96
N ALA A 203 -8.96 29.32 -3.69
CA ALA A 203 -9.14 28.26 -2.71
C ALA A 203 -10.61 27.85 -2.61
N THR A 204 -10.89 26.56 -2.80
CA THR A 204 -12.25 26.04 -2.73
C THR A 204 -12.67 25.91 -1.25
N ARG A 205 -13.98 25.94 -0.98
CA ARG A 205 -14.56 25.86 0.38
C ARG A 205 -14.10 24.61 1.17
N ARG A 206 -13.55 23.58 0.50
CA ARG A 206 -12.99 22.36 1.09
C ARG A 206 -11.61 22.54 1.74
N GLU A 207 -10.83 23.55 1.34
CA GLU A 207 -9.46 23.75 1.87
C GLU A 207 -9.47 24.48 3.23
N ARG A 208 -10.44 25.38 3.46
CA ARG A 208 -10.52 26.20 4.68
C ARG A 208 -10.79 25.43 5.97
N HIS A 209 -11.27 24.19 5.90
CA HIS A 209 -11.50 23.37 7.08
C HIS A 209 -10.29 22.50 7.49
N ALA A 210 -9.32 22.29 6.60
CA ALA A 210 -8.15 21.45 6.88
C ALA A 210 -6.98 22.23 7.51
N GLU A 211 -6.90 23.55 7.30
CA GLU A 211 -5.81 24.38 7.85
C GLU A 211 -5.83 24.52 9.37
N ASN A 212 -6.98 24.28 10.03
CA ASN A 212 -7.13 24.49 11.47
C ASN A 212 -6.97 23.21 12.31
N ALA A 213 -6.58 22.09 11.70
CA ALA A 213 -6.67 20.77 12.33
C ALA A 213 -5.35 19.98 12.37
N TRP A 214 -4.20 20.62 12.66
CA TRP A 214 -3.04 19.89 13.22
C TRP A 214 -1.98 20.83 13.83
N PRO A 215 -1.67 20.75 15.13
CA PRO A 215 -0.47 21.35 15.69
C PRO A 215 0.75 20.48 15.38
N ALA A 216 1.77 21.09 14.76
CA ALA A 216 3.07 20.48 14.53
C ALA A 216 3.60 19.79 15.81
N ALA A 217 3.85 18.49 15.70
CA ALA A 217 4.45 17.69 16.75
C ALA A 217 5.85 18.25 17.05
N ARG A 218 5.99 18.88 18.23
CA ARG A 218 7.27 19.34 18.78
C ARG A 218 8.14 18.14 19.10
N SER A 219 9.30 18.06 18.47
CA SER A 219 10.45 17.30 18.93
C SER A 219 10.90 17.82 20.30
N ARG A 220 10.69 17.06 21.36
CA ARG A 220 11.44 17.24 22.61
C ARG A 220 12.65 16.31 22.56
N SER A 221 13.77 16.89 22.15
CA SER A 221 15.12 16.41 22.42
C SER A 221 15.34 16.36 23.94
N LEU A 222 15.46 15.15 24.47
CA LEU A 222 15.95 14.90 25.83
C LEU A 222 17.48 15.12 25.79
N PHE A 223 17.93 16.33 26.10
CA PHE A 223 19.28 16.59 26.56
C PHE A 223 19.29 16.42 28.08
N LEU A 224 19.86 15.33 28.56
CA LEU A 224 20.28 15.16 29.95
C LEU A 224 21.55 14.29 29.95
N PHE A 225 22.70 14.96 29.88
CA PHE A 225 23.94 14.45 30.46
C PHE A 225 24.54 15.63 31.23
N THR A 226 24.47 15.51 32.55
CA THR A 226 25.05 16.42 33.53
C THR A 226 26.47 15.92 33.81
N GLU A 227 27.47 16.79 33.65
CA GLU A 227 28.72 16.66 34.40
C GLU A 227 28.45 17.07 35.86
N ILE A 228 28.78 16.18 36.79
CA ILE A 228 29.52 16.33 38.06
C ILE A 228 29.71 14.91 38.61
#